data_AF-A0A7R9HA67-F1
#
_entry.id   AF-A0A7R9HA67-F1
#
_cell.length_a   1.000
_cell.length_b   1.000
_cell.length_c   1.000
_cell.angle_alpha   90.00
_cell.angle_beta   90.00
_cell.angle_gamma   90.00
#
_symmetry.space_group_name_H-M   'P 1'
#
loop_
_entity.id
_entity.type
_entity.pdbx_description
1 polymer ?
#
loop_
_entity_poly.entity_id
_entity_poly.type
_entity_poly.pdbx_seq_one_letter_code
_entity_poly.pdbx_strand_id
1 'polypeptide(L)'
;MVYIVGQGISAQARDCACPSGSYARPLLFPCGSLKRDTLPRQLTEKGIAVHMVTVYKTLPHPQLESNLRCIINFEEAFPEYIVYFSPSGLKFSLPTLEKLEVPLHQFEGMCFS
;
A
#
# COMPACT_ATOMS: atom_id res chain seq x y z
N MET A 1 7.93 -3.13 1.22
CA MET A 1 8.45 -3.32 2.59
C MET A 1 9.34 -2.12 2.89
N VAL A 2 8.86 -1.15 3.67
CA VAL A 2 9.69 -0.03 4.12
C VAL A 2 10.19 -0.42 5.49
N TYR A 3 11.47 -0.82 5.57
CA TYR A 3 12.14 -0.91 6.85
C TYR A 3 12.50 0.51 7.27
N ILE A 4 11.86 1.01 8.31
CA ILE A 4 12.43 2.12 9.07
C ILE A 4 13.56 1.51 9.90
N VAL A 5 14.78 1.51 9.37
CA VAL A 5 15.98 1.33 10.20
C VAL A 5 16.20 2.67 10.90
N GLY A 6 15.51 2.86 12.02
CA GLY A 6 15.83 3.93 12.94
C GLY A 6 17.14 3.56 13.61
N GLN A 7 18.25 4.21 13.23
CA GLN A 7 19.36 4.31 14.17
C GLN A 7 18.81 4.99 15.42
N GLY A 8 18.99 4.33 16.56
CA GLY A 8 18.55 4.82 17.86
C GLY A 8 19.22 6.15 18.16
N ILE A 9 18.62 7.24 17.71
CA ILE A 9 18.70 8.49 18.46
C ILE A 9 17.95 8.22 19.74
N SER A 10 18.69 8.21 20.84
CA SER A 10 18.14 8.29 22.19
C SER A 10 17.18 9.47 22.22
N ALA A 11 15.91 9.20 21.95
CA ALA A 11 14.84 10.05 22.40
C ALA A 11 14.87 9.92 23.92
N GLN A 12 15.62 10.81 24.57
CA GLN A 12 15.26 11.17 25.93
C GLN A 12 13.79 11.54 25.83
N ALA A 13 12.95 10.66 26.38
CA ALA A 13 11.57 10.97 26.70
C ALA A 13 11.66 12.20 27.60
N ARG A 14 11.55 13.38 27.00
CA ARG A 14 11.21 14.57 27.76
C ARG A 14 9.84 14.21 28.31
N ASP A 15 9.73 14.13 29.62
CA ASP A 15 8.45 14.03 30.30
C ASP A 15 7.59 15.20 29.81
N CYS A 16 6.78 14.92 28.79
CA CYS A 16 5.72 15.79 28.34
C CYS A 16 4.61 15.60 29.38
N ALA A 17 4.76 16.21 30.55
CA ALA A 17 3.67 16.35 31.49
C ALA A 17 2.59 17.21 30.80
N CYS A 18 1.61 16.56 30.17
CA CYS A 18 0.40 17.21 29.72
C CYS A 18 -0.47 17.47 30.96
N PRO A 19 -0.70 18.72 31.36
CA PRO A 19 -1.66 19.02 32.40
C PRO A 19 -3.04 18.73 31.81
N SER A 20 -3.74 17.75 32.38
CA SER A 20 -5.17 17.49 32.15
C SER A 20 -5.62 17.48 30.66
N GLY A 21 -5.54 16.31 30.02
CA GLY A 21 -6.60 15.82 29.13
C GLY A 21 -6.94 16.57 27.84
N SER A 22 -6.07 17.44 27.30
CA SER A 22 -6.36 18.14 26.03
C SER A 22 -5.19 18.08 25.05
N TYR A 23 -5.38 17.37 23.94
CA TYR A 23 -4.52 17.50 22.75
C TYR A 23 -4.80 18.88 22.13
N ALA A 24 -4.11 19.92 22.61
CA ALA A 24 -4.34 21.30 22.17
C ALA A 24 -4.01 21.56 20.68
N ARG A 25 -3.33 20.61 20.01
CA ARG A 25 -2.98 20.68 18.59
C ARG A 25 -3.34 19.36 17.90
N PRO A 26 -3.72 19.39 16.62
CA PRO A 26 -4.04 18.18 15.88
C PRO A 26 -2.82 17.27 15.73
N LEU A 27 -3.04 15.96 15.80
CA LEU A 27 -2.04 14.95 15.50
C LEU A 27 -1.74 14.94 14.00
N LEU A 28 -0.48 15.12 13.63
CA LEU A 28 -0.05 14.97 12.26
C LEU A 28 -0.07 13.48 11.86
N PHE A 29 -0.79 13.15 10.79
CA PHE A 29 -0.95 11.79 10.30
C PHE A 29 -0.44 11.65 8.86
N PRO A 30 0.84 11.29 8.67
CA PRO A 30 1.38 10.98 7.34
C PRO A 30 0.78 9.66 6.85
N CYS A 31 0.14 9.69 5.69
CA CYS A 31 -0.59 8.54 5.16
C CYS A 31 -0.37 8.32 3.66
N GLY A 32 -0.85 7.18 3.18
CA GLY A 32 -0.96 6.91 1.75
C GLY A 32 -2.17 7.61 1.13
N SER A 33 -2.29 7.51 -0.19
CA SER A 33 -3.45 8.02 -0.95
C SER A 33 -4.76 7.23 -0.72
N LEU A 34 -4.70 6.08 -0.02
CA LEU A 34 -5.85 5.22 0.24
C LEU A 34 -6.63 5.76 1.45
N LYS A 35 -7.82 6.32 1.19
CA LYS A 35 -8.65 7.07 2.15
C LYS A 35 -9.34 6.22 3.25
N ARG A 36 -8.88 5.00 3.54
CA ARG A 36 -9.53 4.08 4.51
C ARG A 36 -8.63 3.75 5.68
N ASP A 37 -7.96 4.76 6.24
CA ASP A 37 -7.22 4.55 7.47
C ASP A 37 -8.19 4.52 8.66
N THR A 38 -8.36 3.33 9.24
CA THR A 38 -9.18 3.12 10.44
C THR A 38 -8.72 3.99 11.62
N LEU A 39 -7.43 4.26 11.70
CA LEU A 39 -6.79 4.95 12.82
C LEU A 39 -7.18 6.44 12.93
N PRO A 40 -7.04 7.29 11.89
CA PRO A 40 -7.53 8.67 11.90
C PRO A 40 -9.01 8.79 12.26
N ARG A 41 -9.83 7.86 11.76
CA ARG A 41 -11.27 7.83 12.08
C ARG A 41 -11.50 7.56 13.57
N GLN A 42 -10.88 6.51 14.11
CA GLN A 42 -11.03 6.17 15.53
C GLN A 42 -10.48 7.26 16.47
N LEU A 43 -9.41 7.93 16.09
CA LEU A 43 -8.87 9.08 16.85
C LEU A 43 -9.87 10.24 16.86
N THR A 44 -10.43 10.58 15.70
CA THR A 44 -11.43 11.64 15.56
C THR A 44 -12.71 11.32 16.34
N GLU A 45 -13.19 10.06 16.29
CA GLU A 45 -14.34 9.57 17.06
C GLU A 45 -14.15 9.70 18.58
N LYS A 46 -12.89 9.66 19.06
CA LYS A 46 -12.52 9.86 20.47
C LYS A 46 -12.20 11.32 20.83
N GLY A 47 -12.50 12.27 19.94
CA GLY A 47 -12.29 13.70 20.18
C GLY A 47 -10.84 14.17 20.00
N ILE A 48 -9.98 13.35 19.40
CA ILE A 48 -8.59 13.71 19.10
C ILE A 48 -8.54 14.28 17.68
N ALA A 49 -8.21 15.57 17.56
CA ALA A 49 -8.06 16.20 16.26
C ALA A 49 -6.88 15.59 15.48
N VAL A 50 -7.08 15.28 14.20
CA VAL A 50 -6.06 14.70 13.31
C VAL A 50 -5.92 15.56 12.05
N HIS A 51 -4.68 15.85 11.65
CA HIS A 51 -4.33 16.50 10.38
C HIS A 51 -3.63 15.50 9.47
N MET A 52 -4.33 15.02 8.44
CA MET A 52 -3.79 14.03 7.49
C MET A 52 -2.96 14.69 6.39
N VAL A 53 -1.80 14.11 6.08
CA VAL A 53 -0.94 14.53 4.96
C VAL A 53 -0.57 13.30 4.13
N THR A 54 -0.94 13.30 2.85
CA THR A 54 -0.54 12.22 1.94
C THR A 54 0.93 12.36 1.57
N VAL A 55 1.77 11.42 1.99
CA VAL A 55 3.23 11.46 1.75
C VAL A 55 3.73 10.38 0.80
N TYR A 56 2.87 9.42 0.44
CA TYR A 56 3.17 8.42 -0.59
C TYR A 56 1.90 8.00 -1.35
N LYS A 57 2.09 7.42 -2.54
CA LYS A 57 1.02 6.89 -3.38
C LYS A 57 1.38 5.51 -3.90
N THR A 58 0.38 4.63 -3.99
CA THR A 58 0.52 3.34 -4.65
C THR A 58 0.47 3.54 -6.16
N LEU A 59 1.50 3.09 -6.88
CA LEU A 59 1.59 3.15 -8.33
C LEU A 59 1.92 1.76 -8.91
N PRO A 60 1.53 1.48 -10.16
CA PRO A 60 2.02 0.30 -10.86
C PRO A 60 3.54 0.39 -11.03
N HIS A 61 4.20 -0.77 -11.08
CA HIS A 61 5.62 -0.82 -11.39
C HIS A 61 5.86 -0.28 -12.81
N PRO A 62 6.81 0.64 -13.04
CA PRO A 62 7.01 1.27 -14.35
C PRO A 62 7.35 0.27 -15.47
N GLN A 63 7.92 -0.87 -15.12
CA GLN A 63 8.30 -1.95 -16.05
C GLN A 63 7.31 -3.12 -16.04
N LEU A 64 6.09 -2.96 -15.51
CA LEU A 64 5.12 -4.05 -15.44
C LEU A 64 4.83 -4.67 -16.81
N GLU A 65 4.57 -3.84 -17.82
CA GLU A 65 4.28 -4.32 -19.18
C GLU A 65 5.49 -5.02 -19.82
N SER A 66 6.70 -4.45 -19.71
CA SER A 66 7.90 -5.08 -20.28
C SER A 66 8.21 -6.43 -19.64
N ASN A 67 7.99 -6.54 -18.32
CA ASN A 67 8.23 -7.79 -17.61
C ASN A 67 7.22 -8.86 -18.00
N LEU A 68 5.93 -8.50 -18.12
CA LEU A 68 4.89 -9.42 -18.60
C LEU A 68 5.14 -9.87 -20.04
N ARG A 69 5.55 -8.95 -20.93
CA ARG A 69 5.93 -9.30 -22.31
C ARG A 69 7.13 -10.25 -22.35
N CYS A 70 8.11 -10.06 -21.47
CA CYS A 70 9.25 -10.96 -21.38
C CYS A 70 8.78 -12.38 -21.04
N ILE A 71 7.96 -12.54 -19.99
CA ILE A 71 7.43 -13.85 -19.57
C ILE A 71 6.62 -14.50 -20.70
N ILE A 72 5.74 -13.75 -21.37
CA ILE A 72 4.90 -14.27 -22.47
C ILE A 72 5.74 -14.74 -23.66
N ASN A 73 6.80 -14.00 -24.00
CA ASN A 73 7.57 -14.23 -25.22
C ASN A 73 8.75 -15.19 -25.03
N PHE A 74 9.30 -15.30 -23.82
CA PHE A 74 10.47 -16.14 -23.53
C PHE A 74 10.12 -17.54 -23.01
N GLU A 75 8.93 -17.74 -22.45
CA GLU A 75 8.54 -19.06 -21.97
C GLU A 75 7.83 -19.85 -23.07
N GLU A 76 8.28 -21.09 -23.31
CA GLU A 76 7.68 -22.03 -24.27
C GLU A 76 6.20 -22.30 -23.98
N ALA A 77 5.75 -22.03 -22.76
CA ALA A 77 4.35 -22.10 -22.33
C ALA A 77 4.02 -20.95 -21.37
N PHE A 78 2.80 -20.43 -21.48
CA PHE A 78 2.29 -19.44 -20.53
C PHE A 78 2.02 -20.11 -19.16
N PRO A 79 2.33 -19.46 -18.02
CA PRO A 79 2.16 -20.07 -16.70
C PRO A 79 0.70 -20.43 -16.41
N GLU A 80 0.44 -21.62 -15.85
CA GLU A 80 -0.90 -22.10 -15.50
C GLU A 80 -1.58 -21.32 -14.37
N TYR A 81 -0.80 -20.60 -13.54
CA TYR A 81 -1.32 -19.88 -12.39
C TYR A 81 -0.67 -18.51 -12.24
N ILE A 82 -1.45 -17.52 -11.80
CA ILE A 82 -0.98 -16.20 -11.43
C ILE A 82 -1.29 -15.96 -9.95
N VAL A 83 -0.26 -15.73 -9.15
CA VAL A 83 -0.39 -15.52 -7.70
C VAL A 83 -0.38 -14.03 -7.38
N TYR A 84 -1.43 -13.55 -6.70
CA TYR A 84 -1.52 -12.17 -6.23
C TYR A 84 -1.31 -12.08 -4.73
N PHE A 85 -0.28 -11.33 -4.33
CA PHE A 85 0.03 -11.03 -2.93
C PHE A 85 -0.77 -9.85 -2.36
N SER A 86 -1.57 -9.17 -3.18
CA SER A 86 -2.44 -8.08 -2.76
C SER A 86 -3.45 -7.70 -3.86
N PRO A 87 -4.58 -7.05 -3.51
CA PRO A 87 -5.54 -6.55 -4.49
C PRO A 87 -4.96 -5.55 -5.50
N SER A 88 -3.94 -4.78 -5.11
CA SER A 88 -3.29 -3.82 -6.01
C SER A 88 -2.51 -4.51 -7.14
N GLY A 89 -1.95 -5.69 -6.87
CA GLY A 89 -1.28 -6.50 -7.90
C GLY A 89 -2.24 -6.89 -9.03
N LEU A 90 -3.43 -7.38 -8.69
CA LEU A 90 -4.47 -7.70 -9.68
C LEU A 90 -4.94 -6.43 -10.39
N LYS A 91 -5.27 -5.38 -9.64
CA LYS A 91 -5.72 -4.09 -10.18
C LYS A 91 -4.75 -3.51 -11.22
N PHE A 92 -3.45 -3.62 -10.99
CA PHE A 92 -2.45 -3.01 -11.89
C PHE A 92 -2.06 -3.91 -13.05
N SER A 93 -2.08 -5.23 -12.88
CA SER A 93 -1.70 -6.17 -13.94
C SER A 93 -2.83 -6.51 -14.90
N LEU A 94 -4.08 -6.56 -14.44
CA LEU A 94 -5.22 -6.98 -15.26
C LEU A 94 -5.37 -6.17 -16.57
N PRO A 95 -5.31 -4.82 -16.57
CA PRO A 95 -5.40 -4.05 -17.81
C PRO A 95 -4.23 -4.32 -18.76
N THR A 96 -3.05 -4.64 -18.21
CA THR A 96 -1.87 -4.98 -19.01
C THR A 96 -1.99 -6.38 -19.62
N LEU A 97 -2.51 -7.35 -18.87
CA LEU A 97 -2.76 -8.71 -19.37
C LEU A 97 -3.81 -8.72 -20.49
N GLU A 98 -4.89 -7.95 -20.33
CA GLU A 98 -5.92 -7.75 -21.38
C GLU A 98 -5.32 -7.11 -22.64
N LYS A 99 -4.48 -6.07 -22.47
CA LYS A 99 -3.76 -5.41 -23.58
C LYS A 99 -2.83 -6.37 -24.33
N LEU A 100 -2.28 -7.35 -23.63
CA LEU A 100 -1.38 -8.37 -24.19
C LEU A 100 -2.14 -9.60 -24.72
N GLU A 101 -3.47 -9.56 -24.74
CA GLU A 101 -4.35 -10.63 -25.23
C GLU A 101 -4.10 -11.99 -24.55
N VAL A 102 -3.68 -11.95 -23.28
CA VAL A 102 -3.50 -13.16 -22.47
C VAL A 102 -4.88 -13.84 -22.29
N PRO A 103 -5.02 -15.17 -22.51
CA PRO A 103 -6.29 -15.85 -22.36
C PRO A 103 -6.67 -15.98 -20.87
N LEU A 104 -7.27 -14.94 -20.29
CA LEU A 104 -7.50 -14.88 -18.84
C LEU A 104 -8.52 -15.88 -18.31
N HIS A 105 -9.41 -16.38 -19.17
CA HIS A 105 -10.46 -17.33 -18.84
C HIS A 105 -9.94 -18.70 -18.38
N GLN A 106 -8.65 -18.98 -18.60
CA GLN A 106 -8.02 -20.23 -18.20
C GLN A 106 -7.41 -20.19 -16.79
N PHE A 107 -7.40 -19.04 -16.12
CA PHE A 107 -6.76 -18.88 -14.81
C PHE A 107 -7.77 -18.85 -13.67
N GLU A 108 -7.53 -19.67 -12.64
CA GLU A 108 -8.12 -19.46 -11.32
C GLU A 108 -7.27 -18.44 -10.55
N GLY A 109 -7.84 -17.26 -10.29
CA GLY A 109 -7.18 -16.23 -9.50
C GLY A 109 -7.33 -16.50 -8.00
N MET A 110 -6.22 -16.69 -7.29
CA MET A 110 -6.18 -16.70 -5.82
C MET A 110 -5.61 -15.37 -5.29
N CYS A 111 -6.35 -14.71 -4.39
CA CYS A 111 -5.92 -13.48 -3.73
C CYS A 111 -5.76 -13.76 -2.23
N PHE A 112 -4.54 -13.67 -1.72
CA PHE A 112 -4.28 -13.78 -0.28
C PHE A 112 -4.51 -12.41 0.36
N SER A 113 -5.46 -12.36 1.32
CA SER A 113 -5.88 -11.14 2.04
C SER A 113 -5.12 -11.01 3.35
#